data_AF-A0A6B1E0Y6-F1
#
_entry.id   AF-A0A6B1E0Y6-F1
#
_cell.length_a   1.000
_cell.length_b   1.000
_cell.length_c   1.000
_cell.angle_alpha   90.00
_cell.angle_beta   90.00
_cell.angle_gamma   90.00
#
_symmetry.space_group_name_H-M   'P 1'
#
loop_
_entity.id
_entity.type
_entity.pdbx_description
1 polymer ?
#
loop_
_entity_poly.entity_id
_entity_poly.type
_entity_poly.pdbx_seq_one_letter_code
_entity_poly.pdbx_strand_id
1 'polypeptide(L)'
;MAALFLELAQPDALGFSRKVRIDEFVGKYERLRLGNGGSWCRDDGPLARKYNIRRNKSGGKITSVELQGHKKLAIQKPIPSWIRKRLEAERCVVLDIAKVEIDHKDGRRDDPRLNDASRVTVDDFQPLSKAANNAKRQHCKACRTTNRRYDAKRLGFPISQYAGNGLYNGTCIGCYWHDPKTFISEVCARLLKQTPPE
;
A
#
# COMPACT_ATOMS: atom_id res chain seq x y z
N MET A 1 -28.20 3.49 11.85
CA MET A 1 -27.75 4.78 11.28
C MET A 1 -27.31 4.65 9.82
N ALA A 2 -26.38 3.77 9.44
CA ALA A 2 -25.96 3.63 8.04
C ALA A 2 -27.11 3.29 7.06
N ALA A 3 -27.96 2.32 7.40
CA ALA A 3 -29.13 1.96 6.57
C ALA A 3 -30.11 3.12 6.40
N LEU A 4 -30.35 3.87 7.47
CA LEU A 4 -31.24 5.04 7.48
C LEU A 4 -30.70 6.18 6.59
N PHE A 5 -29.37 6.35 6.53
CA PHE A 5 -28.77 7.29 5.58
C PHE A 5 -28.90 6.82 4.13
N LEU A 6 -28.70 5.51 3.86
CA LEU A 6 -28.84 4.97 2.51
C LEU A 6 -30.26 5.13 1.96
N GLU A 7 -31.26 4.97 2.82
CA GLU A 7 -32.68 5.23 2.49
C GLU A 7 -32.89 6.69 2.06
N LEU A 8 -32.29 7.65 2.77
CA LEU A 8 -32.43 9.08 2.47
C LEU A 8 -31.60 9.53 1.25
N ALA A 9 -30.39 8.96 1.11
CA ALA A 9 -29.41 9.35 0.11
C ALA A 9 -29.65 8.70 -1.26
N GLN A 10 -30.37 7.58 -1.30
CA GLN A 10 -30.76 6.84 -2.51
C GLN A 10 -29.60 6.66 -3.50
N PRO A 11 -28.52 5.97 -3.09
CA PRO A 11 -27.38 5.79 -3.97
C PRO A 11 -27.72 4.96 -5.22
N ASP A 12 -27.09 5.28 -6.33
CA ASP A 12 -27.21 4.54 -7.57
C ASP A 12 -26.45 3.19 -7.53
N ALA A 13 -26.54 2.43 -8.63
CA ALA A 13 -25.86 1.14 -8.76
C ALA A 13 -24.33 1.22 -8.60
N LEU A 14 -23.74 2.37 -8.94
CA LEU A 14 -22.30 2.63 -8.84
C LEU A 14 -21.89 3.13 -7.44
N GLY A 15 -22.85 3.36 -6.55
CA GLY A 15 -22.65 3.78 -5.17
C GLY A 15 -22.50 5.28 -4.99
N PHE A 16 -22.91 6.08 -5.98
CA PHE A 16 -22.99 7.55 -5.86
C PHE A 16 -24.33 7.96 -5.30
N SER A 17 -24.36 8.93 -4.39
CA SER A 17 -25.60 9.48 -3.87
C SER A 17 -25.72 10.97 -4.18
N ARG A 18 -26.93 11.50 -4.05
CA ARG A 18 -27.11 12.96 -3.94
C ARG A 18 -26.42 13.49 -2.68
N LYS A 19 -26.16 14.80 -2.67
CA LYS A 19 -25.73 15.52 -1.47
C LYS A 19 -26.89 15.65 -0.50
N VAL A 20 -26.78 14.99 0.65
CA VAL A 20 -27.78 15.06 1.72
C VAL A 20 -27.31 16.09 2.75
N ARG A 21 -28.10 17.13 2.94
CA ARG A 21 -27.79 18.21 3.87
C ARG A 21 -28.22 17.84 5.29
N ILE A 22 -27.54 18.41 6.29
CA ILE A 22 -27.83 18.11 7.70
C ILE A 22 -29.23 18.59 8.15
N ASP A 23 -29.80 19.58 7.46
CA ASP A 23 -31.14 20.12 7.69
C ASP A 23 -32.24 19.13 7.26
N GLU A 24 -31.92 18.15 6.40
CA GLU A 24 -32.80 17.04 6.05
C GLU A 24 -32.89 15.96 7.14
N PHE A 25 -32.06 16.02 8.18
CA PHE A 25 -32.08 15.08 9.31
C PHE A 25 -33.17 15.45 10.32
N VAL A 26 -34.42 15.29 9.87
CA VAL A 26 -35.66 15.57 10.61
C VAL A 26 -36.56 14.34 10.66
N GLY A 27 -37.52 14.32 11.60
CA GLY A 27 -38.45 13.21 11.77
C GLY A 27 -37.73 11.88 11.97
N LYS A 28 -38.07 10.87 11.15
CA LYS A 28 -37.40 9.54 11.23
C LYS A 28 -35.89 9.59 11.02
N TYR A 29 -35.38 10.64 10.36
CA TYR A 29 -33.94 10.83 10.07
C TYR A 29 -33.20 11.62 11.14
N GLU A 30 -33.86 12.09 12.21
CA GLU A 30 -33.25 12.88 13.27
C GLU A 30 -32.07 12.16 13.94
N ARG A 31 -32.12 10.83 14.00
CA ARG A 31 -31.02 9.97 14.50
C ARG A 31 -29.73 10.09 13.68
N LEU A 32 -29.76 10.67 12.47
CA LEU A 32 -28.57 10.95 11.67
C LEU A 32 -27.84 12.21 12.10
N ARG A 33 -28.46 13.06 12.94
CA ARG A 33 -27.85 14.31 13.41
C ARG A 33 -26.45 14.07 13.98
N LEU A 34 -25.54 14.93 13.53
CA LEU A 34 -24.13 14.81 13.82
C LEU A 34 -23.87 15.45 15.18
N GLY A 35 -23.70 14.62 16.22
CA GLY A 35 -23.09 15.03 17.48
C GLY A 35 -21.58 15.21 17.33
N ASN A 36 -20.80 14.79 18.32
CA ASN A 36 -19.33 14.85 18.25
C ASN A 36 -18.76 13.85 17.23
N GLY A 37 -18.61 14.30 15.99
CA GLY A 37 -17.81 13.63 14.96
C GLY A 37 -18.53 12.60 14.10
N GLY A 38 -19.86 12.48 14.18
CA GLY A 38 -20.67 11.73 13.19
C GLY A 38 -20.27 10.26 13.02
N SER A 39 -20.38 9.45 14.08
CA SER A 39 -19.87 8.07 14.16
C SER A 39 -20.19 7.16 12.97
N TRP A 40 -21.35 7.34 12.34
CA TRP A 40 -21.78 6.54 11.20
C TRP A 40 -21.15 6.96 9.86
N CYS A 41 -20.69 8.20 9.72
CA CYS A 41 -20.09 8.78 8.51
C CYS A 41 -18.58 9.07 8.64
N ARG A 42 -17.90 8.54 9.66
CA ARG A 42 -16.43 8.61 9.79
C ARG A 42 -15.75 7.61 8.84
N ASP A 43 -14.46 7.79 8.62
CA ASP A 43 -13.67 6.96 7.69
C ASP A 43 -13.52 5.49 8.16
N ASP A 44 -13.72 5.24 9.45
CA ASP A 44 -13.80 3.93 10.11
C ASP A 44 -15.25 3.50 10.42
N GLY A 45 -16.22 4.34 10.09
CA GLY A 45 -17.64 4.11 10.35
C GLY A 45 -18.25 3.02 9.46
N PRO A 46 -19.47 2.56 9.79
CA PRO A 46 -20.17 1.51 9.06
C PRO A 46 -20.39 1.82 7.57
N LEU A 47 -20.67 3.08 7.17
CA LEU A 47 -20.77 3.45 5.75
C LEU A 47 -19.42 3.32 5.02
N ALA A 48 -18.32 3.67 5.70
CA ALA A 48 -16.99 3.70 5.11
C ALA A 48 -16.42 2.30 4.89
N ARG A 49 -17.14 1.23 5.28
CA ARG A 49 -16.84 -0.14 4.89
C ARG A 49 -17.23 -0.44 3.44
N LYS A 50 -18.30 0.21 2.94
CA LYS A 50 -18.88 -0.08 1.62
C LYS A 50 -18.73 1.06 0.62
N TYR A 51 -18.63 2.31 1.08
CA TYR A 51 -18.63 3.49 0.20
C TYR A 51 -17.47 4.43 0.51
N ASN A 52 -17.04 5.21 -0.48
CA ASN A 52 -16.22 6.39 -0.24
C ASN A 52 -17.15 7.52 0.23
N ILE A 53 -16.91 8.07 1.42
CA ILE A 53 -17.77 9.09 2.01
C ILE A 53 -17.13 10.47 1.85
N ARG A 54 -17.86 11.42 1.29
CA ARG A 54 -17.47 12.84 1.29
C ARG A 54 -18.29 13.63 2.29
N ARG A 55 -17.60 14.20 3.28
CA ARG A 55 -18.16 15.11 4.29
C ARG A 55 -17.84 16.54 3.89
N ASN A 56 -18.84 17.26 3.40
CA ASN A 56 -18.69 18.66 3.03
C ASN A 56 -18.76 19.51 4.30
N LYS A 57 -17.81 20.44 4.49
CA LYS A 57 -17.70 21.26 5.69
C LYS A 57 -17.76 22.74 5.37
N SER A 58 -18.33 23.53 6.27
CA SER A 58 -18.24 24.99 6.31
C SER A 58 -17.94 25.42 7.74
N GLY A 59 -16.91 26.25 7.93
CA GLY A 59 -16.47 26.67 9.28
C GLY A 59 -16.14 25.51 10.22
N GLY A 60 -15.55 24.42 9.69
CA GLY A 60 -15.21 23.21 10.47
C GLY A 60 -16.38 22.26 10.77
N LYS A 61 -17.63 22.70 10.59
CA LYS A 61 -18.84 21.89 10.79
C LYS A 61 -19.23 21.17 9.51
N ILE A 62 -19.69 19.92 9.62
CA ILE A 62 -20.22 19.17 8.47
C ILE A 62 -21.59 19.74 8.10
N THR A 63 -21.76 20.14 6.85
CA THR A 63 -23.02 20.71 6.33
C THR A 63 -23.79 19.73 5.44
N SER A 64 -23.09 18.77 4.84
CA SER A 64 -23.71 17.69 4.06
C SER A 64 -22.80 16.48 3.93
N VAL A 65 -23.42 15.33 3.65
CA VAL A 65 -22.74 14.05 3.42
C VAL A 65 -23.22 13.49 2.08
N GLU A 66 -22.29 12.96 1.28
CA GLU A 66 -22.58 12.28 0.02
C GLU A 66 -21.68 11.06 -0.15
N LEU A 67 -22.16 10.07 -0.90
CA LEU A 67 -21.41 8.87 -1.27
C LEU A 67 -20.76 9.09 -2.65
N GLN A 68 -19.48 8.78 -2.75
CA GLN A 68 -18.67 8.93 -3.97
C GLN A 68 -18.23 7.55 -4.50
N GLY A 69 -19.22 6.72 -4.79
CA GLY A 69 -19.03 5.38 -5.30
C GLY A 69 -18.70 4.34 -4.23
N HIS A 70 -18.74 3.07 -4.63
CA HIS A 70 -18.33 1.96 -3.79
C HIS A 70 -16.86 2.08 -3.40
N LYS A 71 -16.57 1.75 -2.14
CA LYS A 71 -15.19 1.58 -1.68
C LYS A 71 -14.65 0.35 -2.39
N LYS A 72 -13.60 0.53 -3.20
CA LYS A 72 -12.89 -0.60 -3.78
C LYS A 72 -12.40 -1.46 -2.62
N LEU A 73 -12.88 -2.71 -2.55
CA LEU A 73 -12.32 -3.69 -1.62
C LEU A 73 -10.81 -3.70 -1.88
N ALA A 74 -10.03 -3.42 -0.85
CA ALA A 74 -8.60 -3.64 -0.93
C ALA A 74 -8.46 -5.16 -1.13
N ILE A 75 -8.22 -5.58 -2.38
CA ILE A 75 -7.82 -6.95 -2.68
C ILE A 75 -6.59 -7.15 -1.80
N GLN A 76 -6.78 -7.88 -0.71
CA GLN A 76 -5.67 -8.22 0.15
C GLN A 76 -4.76 -9.07 -0.71
N LYS A 77 -3.47 -8.75 -0.69
CA LYS A 77 -2.43 -9.59 -1.29
C LYS A 77 -1.79 -10.34 -0.13
N PRO A 78 -2.48 -11.36 0.44
CA PRO A 78 -1.99 -12.04 1.62
C PRO A 78 -0.76 -12.85 1.23
N ILE A 79 0.30 -12.69 2.02
CA ILE A 79 1.46 -13.58 1.96
C ILE A 79 1.01 -14.95 2.46
N PRO A 80 1.09 -16.02 1.65
CA PRO A 80 0.68 -17.36 2.04
C PRO A 80 1.36 -17.82 3.34
N SER A 81 0.63 -18.57 4.17
CA SER A 81 1.12 -19.03 5.47
C SER A 81 2.37 -19.91 5.36
N TRP A 82 2.46 -20.73 4.31
CA TRP A 82 3.63 -21.58 4.06
C TRP A 82 4.90 -20.76 3.74
N ILE A 83 4.75 -19.64 3.02
CA ILE A 83 5.86 -18.69 2.76
C ILE A 83 6.30 -18.01 4.05
N ARG A 84 5.33 -17.57 4.87
CA ARG A 84 5.64 -16.98 6.18
C ARG A 84 6.45 -17.93 7.04
N LYS A 85 5.98 -19.18 7.19
CA LYS A 85 6.69 -20.21 7.97
C LYS A 85 8.10 -20.48 7.43
N ARG A 86 8.28 -20.45 6.11
CA ARG A 86 9.59 -20.69 5.50
C ARG A 86 10.57 -19.54 5.72
N LEU A 87 10.09 -18.30 5.68
CA LEU A 87 10.94 -17.11 5.74
C LEU A 87 11.06 -16.50 7.15
N GLU A 88 10.18 -16.83 8.10
CA GLU A 88 10.27 -16.33 9.48
C GLU A 88 11.50 -16.86 10.23
N ALA A 89 12.04 -18.00 9.80
CA ALA A 89 13.29 -18.57 10.30
C ALA A 89 14.54 -17.89 9.69
N GLU A 90 14.36 -17.06 8.66
CA GLU A 90 15.48 -16.36 8.01
C GLU A 90 15.78 -15.01 8.68
N ARG A 91 17.02 -14.55 8.48
CA ARG A 91 17.48 -13.27 9.00
C ARG A 91 17.12 -12.13 8.03
N CYS A 92 16.93 -10.93 8.56
CA CYS A 92 16.69 -9.73 7.80
C CYS A 92 17.75 -9.56 6.70
N VAL A 93 17.33 -9.46 5.43
CA VAL A 93 18.26 -9.36 4.31
C VAL A 93 19.08 -8.06 4.26
N VAL A 94 18.74 -7.07 5.11
CA VAL A 94 19.42 -5.77 5.20
C VAL A 94 20.28 -5.64 6.45
N LEU A 95 19.78 -6.10 7.61
CA LEU A 95 20.40 -5.88 8.92
C LEU A 95 20.96 -7.15 9.57
N ASP A 96 20.73 -8.31 8.96
CA ASP A 96 21.12 -9.61 9.49
C ASP A 96 20.67 -9.84 10.96
N ILE A 97 19.37 -9.70 11.23
CA ILE A 97 18.78 -9.98 12.55
C ILE A 97 17.61 -10.96 12.43
N ALA A 98 17.35 -11.76 13.47
CA ALA A 98 16.33 -12.80 13.46
C ALA A 98 14.87 -12.28 13.53
N LYS A 99 14.62 -11.13 14.16
CA LYS A 99 13.26 -10.59 14.28
C LYS A 99 12.83 -9.90 12.98
N VAL A 100 12.05 -10.62 12.17
CA VAL A 100 11.66 -10.19 10.82
C VAL A 100 10.14 -10.12 10.61
N GLU A 101 9.76 -9.33 9.62
CA GLU A 101 8.46 -9.25 8.96
C GLU A 101 8.67 -9.71 7.51
N ILE A 102 7.73 -10.49 6.97
CA ILE A 102 7.80 -10.92 5.57
C ILE A 102 7.09 -9.88 4.71
N ASP A 103 7.76 -9.38 3.68
CA ASP A 103 7.20 -8.42 2.73
C ASP A 103 7.47 -8.84 1.28
N HIS A 104 6.69 -8.29 0.34
CA HIS A 104 6.87 -8.56 -1.09
C HIS A 104 8.12 -7.85 -1.61
N LYS A 105 8.89 -8.50 -2.49
CA LYS A 105 9.98 -7.83 -3.23
C LYS A 105 9.45 -6.73 -4.13
N ASP A 106 8.37 -7.00 -4.87
CA ASP A 106 7.65 -5.97 -5.63
C ASP A 106 6.86 -5.04 -4.69
N GLY A 107 7.42 -3.86 -4.44
CA GLY A 107 6.79 -2.83 -3.61
C GLY A 107 5.61 -2.13 -4.27
N ARG A 108 5.47 -2.15 -5.60
CA ARG A 108 4.29 -1.62 -6.27
C ARG A 108 3.18 -2.66 -6.37
N ARG A 109 3.54 -3.94 -6.38
CA ARG A 109 2.65 -5.10 -6.49
C ARG A 109 1.89 -5.02 -7.82
N ASP A 110 2.60 -4.67 -8.89
CA ASP A 110 2.00 -4.47 -10.20
C ASP A 110 1.95 -5.81 -10.99
N ASP A 111 2.72 -6.83 -10.57
CA ASP A 111 2.61 -8.19 -11.10
C ASP A 111 1.26 -8.85 -10.69
N PRO A 112 0.36 -9.16 -11.65
CA PRO A 112 -0.91 -9.80 -11.37
C PRO A 112 -0.78 -11.16 -10.70
N ARG A 113 0.34 -11.87 -10.91
CA ARG A 113 0.62 -13.19 -10.33
C ARG A 113 0.67 -13.14 -8.81
N LEU A 114 1.05 -12.01 -8.23
CA LEU A 114 1.10 -11.81 -6.77
C LEU A 114 -0.29 -11.82 -6.10
N ASN A 115 -1.37 -11.83 -6.88
CA ASN A 115 -2.73 -11.97 -6.35
C ASN A 115 -3.20 -13.44 -6.28
N ASP A 116 -2.42 -14.37 -6.82
CA ASP A 116 -2.77 -15.79 -6.90
C ASP A 116 -1.80 -16.63 -6.07
N ALA A 117 -2.28 -17.16 -4.95
CA ALA A 117 -1.49 -17.95 -4.01
C ALA A 117 -0.89 -19.23 -4.62
N SER A 118 -1.47 -19.74 -5.71
CA SER A 118 -0.97 -20.91 -6.43
C SER A 118 0.22 -20.58 -7.35
N ARG A 119 0.37 -19.30 -7.70
CA ARG A 119 1.38 -18.87 -8.66
C ARG A 119 2.56 -18.18 -8.02
N VAL A 120 2.47 -17.71 -6.78
CA VAL A 120 3.58 -17.08 -6.05
C VAL A 120 4.61 -18.09 -5.56
N THR A 121 5.86 -17.63 -5.43
CA THR A 121 7.02 -18.41 -4.99
C THR A 121 7.68 -17.75 -3.78
N VAL A 122 8.58 -18.44 -3.09
CA VAL A 122 9.35 -17.87 -1.98
C VAL A 122 10.15 -16.62 -2.42
N ASP A 123 10.66 -16.63 -3.66
CA ASP A 123 11.47 -15.55 -4.22
C ASP A 123 10.71 -14.25 -4.47
N ASP A 124 9.38 -14.29 -4.44
CA ASP A 124 8.53 -13.09 -4.53
C ASP A 124 8.54 -12.26 -3.22
N PHE A 125 9.13 -12.81 -2.16
CA PHE A 125 9.11 -12.25 -0.81
C PHE A 125 10.51 -12.15 -0.21
N GLN A 126 10.63 -11.34 0.85
CA GLN A 126 11.88 -11.17 1.58
C GLN A 126 11.62 -10.94 3.08
N PRO A 127 12.49 -11.47 3.95
CA PRO A 127 12.45 -11.18 5.37
C PRO A 127 13.15 -9.85 5.67
N LEU A 128 12.43 -8.93 6.32
CA LEU A 128 12.93 -7.60 6.68
C LEU A 128 12.66 -7.33 8.15
N SER A 129 13.60 -6.70 8.86
CA SER A 129 13.28 -6.12 10.17
C SER A 129 12.20 -5.04 10.01
N LYS A 130 11.45 -4.74 11.08
CA LYS A 130 10.46 -3.65 11.07
C LYS A 130 11.06 -2.31 10.60
N ALA A 131 12.31 -2.02 10.99
CA ALA A 131 13.02 -0.82 10.56
C ALA A 131 13.31 -0.84 9.05
N ALA A 132 13.84 -1.95 8.53
CA ALA A 132 14.12 -2.10 7.09
C ALA A 132 12.83 -2.09 6.26
N ASN A 133 11.76 -2.72 6.74
CA ASN A 133 10.45 -2.71 6.09
C ASN A 133 9.87 -1.28 6.02
N ASN A 134 9.97 -0.50 7.09
CA ASN A 134 9.57 0.90 7.10
C ASN A 134 10.38 1.75 6.11
N ALA A 135 11.70 1.54 6.03
CA ALA A 135 12.55 2.20 5.06
C ALA A 135 12.14 1.86 3.62
N LYS A 136 12.01 0.56 3.31
CA LYS A 136 11.49 0.08 2.01
C LYS A 136 10.18 0.76 1.65
N ARG A 137 9.22 0.82 2.58
CA ARG A 137 7.92 1.47 2.36
C ARG A 137 8.05 2.95 2.02
N GLN A 138 8.90 3.70 2.71
CA GLN A 138 9.17 5.11 2.41
C GLN A 138 9.74 5.29 1.00
N HIS A 139 10.73 4.47 0.64
CA HIS A 139 11.34 4.53 -0.69
C HIS A 139 10.38 4.12 -1.81
N CYS A 140 9.56 3.09 -1.60
CA CYS A 140 8.54 2.69 -2.57
C CYS A 140 7.45 3.76 -2.74
N LYS A 141 7.05 4.46 -1.68
CA LYS A 141 6.13 5.61 -1.78
C LYS A 141 6.72 6.72 -2.65
N ALA A 142 7.96 7.12 -2.37
CA ALA A 142 8.67 8.14 -3.17
C ALA A 142 8.79 7.72 -4.64
N CYS A 143 9.12 6.46 -4.90
CA CYS A 143 9.16 5.89 -6.25
C CYS A 143 7.81 5.95 -6.94
N ARG A 144 6.72 5.61 -6.26
CA ARG A 144 5.36 5.67 -6.84
C ARG A 144 4.96 7.10 -7.18
N THR A 145 5.31 8.08 -6.36
CA THR A 145 4.98 9.50 -6.60
C THR A 145 5.80 10.11 -7.74
N THR A 146 7.10 9.81 -7.80
CA THR A 146 8.04 10.46 -8.74
C THR A 146 8.29 9.66 -10.02
N ASN A 147 7.83 8.42 -10.07
CA ASN A 147 8.19 7.40 -11.05
C ASN A 147 9.70 7.10 -11.17
N ARG A 148 10.51 7.54 -10.20
CA ARG A 148 11.95 7.27 -10.13
C ARG A 148 12.25 6.18 -9.10
N ARG A 149 13.00 5.15 -9.50
CA ARG A 149 13.47 4.09 -8.60
C ARG A 149 14.44 4.65 -7.58
N TYR A 150 14.60 3.93 -6.47
CA TYR A 150 15.54 4.32 -5.43
C TYR A 150 16.97 4.33 -5.98
N ASP A 151 17.69 5.42 -5.73
CA ASP A 151 19.10 5.56 -6.07
C ASP A 151 19.98 4.94 -4.98
N ALA A 152 20.51 3.75 -5.25
CA ALA A 152 21.36 3.02 -4.32
C ALA A 152 22.72 3.69 -4.07
N LYS A 153 23.14 4.67 -4.88
CA LYS A 153 24.33 5.48 -4.59
C LYS A 153 24.24 6.21 -3.26
N ARG A 154 23.03 6.48 -2.79
CA ARG A 154 22.76 7.06 -1.46
C ARG A 154 23.17 6.16 -0.29
N LEU A 155 23.36 4.86 -0.54
CA LEU A 155 23.88 3.90 0.44
C LEU A 155 25.38 3.62 0.23
N GLY A 156 26.04 4.34 -0.69
CA GLY A 156 27.46 4.15 -1.00
C GLY A 156 27.75 3.16 -2.13
N PHE A 157 26.74 2.61 -2.80
CA PHE A 157 26.98 1.75 -3.97
C PHE A 157 27.46 2.56 -5.19
N PRO A 158 28.29 2.00 -6.08
CA PRO A 158 28.78 2.70 -7.28
C PRO A 158 27.70 2.89 -8.34
N ILE A 159 26.61 2.12 -8.27
CA ILE A 159 25.51 2.14 -9.25
C ILE A 159 24.18 2.34 -8.55
N SER A 160 23.25 2.99 -9.25
CA SER A 160 21.90 3.25 -8.74
C SER A 160 21.00 2.02 -8.83
N GLN A 161 21.10 1.29 -9.95
CA GLN A 161 20.39 0.04 -10.23
C GLN A 161 21.35 -0.96 -10.88
N TYR A 162 21.22 -2.25 -10.56
CA TYR A 162 21.96 -3.27 -11.31
C TYR A 162 21.29 -3.57 -12.66
N ALA A 163 19.96 -3.53 -12.74
CA ALA A 163 19.22 -3.78 -13.97
C ALA A 163 18.25 -2.64 -14.32
N GLY A 164 18.12 -2.36 -15.61
CA GLY A 164 17.32 -1.24 -16.11
C GLY A 164 17.93 0.11 -15.78
N ASN A 165 17.09 1.14 -15.73
CA ASN A 165 17.48 2.51 -15.44
C ASN A 165 16.75 3.06 -14.20
N GLY A 166 17.00 4.32 -13.87
CA GLY A 166 16.39 5.00 -12.73
C GLY A 166 14.87 5.25 -12.85
N LEU A 167 14.23 4.96 -13.99
CA LEU A 167 12.80 5.13 -14.19
C LEU A 167 12.05 3.82 -13.98
N TYR A 168 10.90 3.87 -13.31
CA TYR A 168 10.05 2.71 -13.17
C TYR A 168 9.28 2.46 -14.48
N ASN A 169 9.55 1.31 -15.10
CA ASN A 169 8.95 0.84 -16.36
C ASN A 169 8.28 -0.53 -16.14
N GLY A 170 7.38 -0.63 -15.17
CA GLY A 170 6.62 -1.86 -14.90
C GLY A 170 7.34 -2.92 -14.07
N THR A 171 8.57 -2.65 -13.59
CA THR A 171 9.30 -3.60 -12.75
C THR A 171 10.18 -2.92 -11.70
N CYS A 172 10.34 -3.57 -10.55
CA CYS A 172 11.26 -3.18 -9.48
C CYS A 172 12.62 -3.88 -9.57
N ILE A 173 12.77 -4.88 -10.46
CA ILE A 173 14.05 -5.60 -10.69
C ILE A 173 15.17 -4.59 -10.96
N GLY A 174 16.33 -4.79 -10.35
CA GLY A 174 17.45 -3.85 -10.40
C GLY A 174 17.52 -2.84 -9.24
N CYS A 175 16.43 -2.62 -8.50
CA CYS A 175 16.38 -1.71 -7.35
C CYS A 175 16.92 -2.39 -6.08
N TYR A 176 17.70 -1.68 -5.26
CA TYR A 176 18.20 -2.20 -3.98
C TYR A 176 17.07 -2.73 -3.08
N TRP A 177 16.00 -1.94 -2.90
CA TRP A 177 14.88 -2.32 -2.03
C TRP A 177 13.95 -3.39 -2.62
N HIS A 178 14.15 -3.80 -3.88
CA HIS A 178 13.47 -4.96 -4.45
C HIS A 178 14.07 -6.25 -3.89
N ASP A 179 15.39 -6.38 -3.99
CA ASP A 179 16.13 -7.54 -3.51
C ASP A 179 17.56 -7.13 -3.11
N PRO A 180 17.81 -6.80 -1.83
CA PRO A 180 19.13 -6.37 -1.37
C PRO A 180 20.23 -7.41 -1.61
N LYS A 181 19.94 -8.70 -1.44
CA LYS A 181 20.94 -9.78 -1.63
C LYS A 181 21.35 -9.87 -3.10
N THR A 182 20.38 -9.95 -4.00
CA THR A 182 20.64 -9.99 -5.45
C THR A 182 21.34 -8.71 -5.89
N PHE A 183 20.92 -7.54 -5.39
CA PHE A 183 21.55 -6.27 -5.71
C PHE A 183 23.03 -6.26 -5.34
N ILE A 184 23.38 -6.65 -4.11
CA ILE A 184 24.77 -6.70 -3.65
C ILE A 184 25.59 -7.68 -4.49
N SER A 185 25.07 -8.89 -4.72
CA SER A 185 25.74 -9.91 -5.52
C SER A 185 26.05 -9.44 -6.94
N GLU A 186 25.09 -8.80 -7.61
CA GLU A 186 25.25 -8.25 -8.95
C GLU A 186 26.27 -7.10 -9.02
N VAL A 187 26.28 -6.23 -8.00
CA VAL A 187 27.26 -5.15 -7.90
C VAL A 187 28.66 -5.72 -7.69
N CYS A 188 28.83 -6.65 -6.76
CA CYS A 188 30.10 -7.30 -6.48
C CYS A 188 30.63 -8.04 -7.72
N ALA A 189 29.78 -8.81 -8.41
CA ALA A 189 30.17 -9.52 -9.63
C ALA A 189 30.66 -8.58 -10.74
N ARG A 190 30.07 -7.38 -10.86
CA ARG A 190 30.53 -6.37 -11.83
C ARG A 190 31.87 -5.77 -11.46
N LEU A 191 32.07 -5.45 -10.18
CA LEU A 191 33.32 -4.90 -9.69
C LEU A 191 34.46 -5.91 -9.88
N LEU A 192 34.25 -7.18 -9.55
CA LEU A 192 35.24 -8.23 -9.73
C LEU A 192 35.64 -8.46 -11.20
N LYS A 193 34.72 -8.26 -12.16
CA LYS A 193 35.03 -8.34 -13.59
C LYS A 193 35.84 -7.16 -14.13
N GLN A 194 35.86 -6.04 -13.40
CA GLN A 194 36.59 -4.82 -13.80
C GLN A 194 38.00 -4.78 -13.23
N THR A 195 38.33 -5.63 -12.25
CA THR A 195 39.68 -5.80 -11.72
C THR A 195 40.38 -6.90 -12.49
N PRO A 196 41.48 -6.64 -13.23
CA PRO A 196 42.28 -7.71 -13.80
C PRO A 196 42.84 -8.60 -12.66
N PRO A 197 42.98 -9.92 -12.87
CA PRO A 197 43.62 -10.78 -11.88
C PRO A 197 45.05 -10.30 -11.63
N GLU A 198 45.44 -10.27 -10.34
CA GLU A 198 46.80 -9.99 -9.88
C GLU A 198 47.83 -11.01 -10.41
#